data_AF-A0A5R8KIX1-F1
#
_entry.id   AF-A0A5R8KIX1-F1
#
_cell.length_a   1.000
_cell.length_b   1.000
_cell.length_c   1.000
_cell.angle_alpha   90.00
_cell.angle_beta   90.00
_cell.angle_gamma   90.00
#
_symmetry.space_group_name_H-M   'P 1'
#
loop_
_entity.id
_entity.type
_entity.pdbx_description
1 polymer ?
#
loop_
_entity_poly.entity_id
_entity_poly.type
_entity_poly.pdbx_seq_one_letter_code
_entity_poly.pdbx_strand_id
1 'polypeptide(L)'
;MKTLADYEQKFDRLRDECPVRAALDVIRGRWKPSILWELHLGTKRFSDLQSALPGVTAQALTVQLRQLEADGVVVRTVYPEMSVRVEYGLTEHGHALSGVMDQLQDWGEAYLKRQGAVTKL
;
A
#
# COMPACT_ATOMS: atom_id res chain seq x y z
N MET A 1 21.56 -0.31 -11.54
CA MET A 1 20.26 -0.85 -11.07
C MET A 1 19.90 -0.11 -9.79
N LYS A 2 18.65 0.36 -9.62
CA LYS A 2 18.25 1.07 -8.38
C LYS A 2 18.18 0.09 -7.21
N THR A 3 18.60 0.54 -6.03
CA THR A 3 18.56 -0.17 -4.74
C THR A 3 17.29 0.20 -3.96
N LEU A 4 16.98 -0.50 -2.85
CA LEU A 4 15.85 -0.12 -1.99
C LEU A 4 16.01 1.27 -1.37
N ALA A 5 17.25 1.67 -1.07
CA ALA A 5 17.56 3.00 -0.54
C ALA A 5 17.14 4.13 -1.51
N ASP A 6 17.11 3.87 -2.83
CA ASP A 6 16.64 4.85 -3.82
C ASP A 6 15.13 5.15 -3.73
N TYR A 7 14.38 4.35 -2.97
CA TYR A 7 12.95 4.50 -2.76
C TYR A 7 12.61 4.97 -1.33
N GLU A 8 13.60 5.16 -0.46
CA GLU A 8 13.37 5.78 0.84
C GLU A 8 12.77 7.17 0.66
N GLN A 9 11.66 7.40 1.32
CA GLN A 9 10.97 8.67 1.28
C GLN A 9 11.71 9.66 2.19
N LYS A 10 11.94 10.87 1.66
CA LYS A 10 12.50 11.98 2.46
C LYS A 10 11.38 12.64 3.24
N PHE A 11 11.51 12.65 4.55
CA PHE A 11 10.52 13.24 5.45
C PHE A 11 11.05 14.53 6.10
N ASP A 12 10.13 15.36 6.58
CA ASP A 12 10.43 16.63 7.26
C ASP A 12 10.31 16.49 8.79
N ARG A 13 10.70 17.54 9.53
CA ARG A 13 10.64 17.53 11.01
C ARG A 13 9.23 17.35 11.58
N LEU A 14 8.18 17.73 10.85
CA LEU A 14 6.81 17.59 11.34
C LEU A 14 6.39 16.12 11.46
N ARG A 15 7.06 15.22 10.74
CA ARG A 15 6.91 13.77 10.92
C ARG A 15 7.38 13.32 12.30
N ASP A 16 8.58 13.71 12.70
CA ASP A 16 9.25 13.18 13.89
C ASP A 16 8.55 13.62 15.18
N GLU A 17 7.83 14.73 15.14
CA GLU A 17 7.09 15.30 16.26
C GLU A 17 5.60 14.88 16.29
N CYS A 18 5.09 14.22 15.24
CA CYS A 18 3.68 13.85 15.12
C CYS A 18 3.51 12.41 14.61
N PRO A 19 3.18 11.44 15.50
CA PRO A 19 2.98 10.04 15.12
C PRO A 19 1.91 9.84 14.04
N VAL A 20 0.84 10.65 14.05
CA VAL A 20 -0.20 10.62 13.02
C VAL A 20 0.37 11.04 11.66
N ARG A 21 1.24 12.05 11.64
CA ARG A 21 1.92 12.47 10.42
C ARG A 21 2.86 11.38 9.92
N ALA A 22 3.59 10.71 10.81
CA ALA A 22 4.43 9.57 10.44
C ALA A 22 3.64 8.43 9.79
N ALA A 23 2.49 8.06 10.35
CA ALA A 23 1.61 7.06 9.75
C ALA A 23 1.08 7.52 8.38
N LEU A 24 0.58 8.76 8.29
CA LEU A 24 0.08 9.34 7.04
C LEU A 24 1.15 9.41 5.97
N ASP A 25 2.39 9.72 6.32
CA ASP A 25 3.52 9.79 5.40
C ASP A 25 3.75 8.45 4.68
N VAL A 26 3.56 7.34 5.41
CA VAL A 26 3.67 5.98 4.88
C VAL A 26 2.48 5.63 4.00
N ILE A 27 1.24 5.87 4.44
CA ILE A 27 0.03 5.39 3.74
C ILE A 27 -0.49 6.33 2.65
N ARG A 28 -0.16 7.62 2.71
CA ARG A 28 -0.70 8.62 1.76
C ARG A 28 -0.18 8.38 0.35
N GLY A 29 -0.96 8.86 -0.60
CA GLY A 29 -0.62 8.84 -2.03
C GLY A 29 -1.79 8.29 -2.82
N ARG A 30 -1.71 8.44 -4.15
CA ARG A 30 -2.79 8.03 -5.03
C ARG A 30 -3.06 6.52 -4.99
N TRP A 31 -2.01 5.72 -4.82
CA TRP A 31 -2.10 4.25 -4.96
C TRP A 31 -1.81 3.49 -3.68
N LYS A 32 -1.01 4.04 -2.74
CA LYS A 32 -0.62 3.33 -1.51
C LYS A 32 -1.82 2.83 -0.69
N PRO A 33 -2.91 3.61 -0.45
CA PRO A 33 -4.06 3.11 0.29
C PRO A 33 -4.70 1.89 -0.38
N SER A 34 -4.90 1.93 -1.71
CA SER A 34 -5.47 0.81 -2.46
C SER A 34 -4.56 -0.41 -2.51
N ILE A 35 -3.25 -0.23 -2.64
CA ILE A 35 -2.28 -1.34 -2.57
C ILE A 35 -2.35 -2.00 -1.19
N LEU A 36 -2.33 -1.20 -0.12
CA LEU A 36 -2.37 -1.72 1.24
C LEU A 36 -3.70 -2.43 1.53
N TRP A 37 -4.81 -1.92 1.01
CA TRP A 37 -6.11 -2.59 1.09
C TRP A 37 -6.09 -3.97 0.42
N GLU A 38 -5.60 -4.05 -0.82
CA GLU A 38 -5.50 -5.33 -1.54
C GLU A 38 -4.59 -6.34 -0.83
N LEU A 39 -3.49 -5.88 -0.24
CA LEU A 39 -2.56 -6.72 0.52
C LEU A 39 -3.07 -7.10 1.91
N HIS A 40 -3.95 -6.28 2.50
CA HIS A 40 -4.68 -6.60 3.71
C HIS A 40 -5.65 -7.78 3.48
N LEU A 41 -6.23 -7.88 2.28
CA LEU A 41 -7.06 -9.03 1.86
C LEU A 41 -6.25 -10.30 1.55
N GLY A 42 -4.92 -10.20 1.48
CA GLY A 42 -4.00 -11.33 1.33
C GLY A 42 -2.85 -11.06 0.36
N THR A 43 -1.91 -11.99 0.31
CA THR A 43 -0.74 -11.94 -0.59
C THR A 43 -1.17 -11.91 -2.06
N LYS A 44 -0.55 -11.04 -2.88
CA LYS A 44 -0.88 -10.84 -4.30
C LYS A 44 0.35 -10.87 -5.19
N ARG A 45 0.20 -11.28 -6.45
CA ARG A 45 1.21 -11.03 -7.49
C ARG A 45 1.11 -9.61 -8.02
N PHE A 46 2.14 -9.17 -8.73
CA PHE A 46 2.15 -7.85 -9.38
C PHE A 46 0.96 -7.64 -10.33
N SER A 47 0.64 -8.67 -11.13
CA SER A 47 -0.49 -8.65 -12.07
C SER A 47 -1.81 -8.46 -11.35
N ASP A 48 -2.00 -9.12 -10.22
CA ASP A 48 -3.26 -9.09 -9.47
C ASP A 48 -3.48 -7.69 -8.90
N LEU A 49 -2.43 -7.09 -8.32
CA LEU A 49 -2.45 -5.70 -7.86
C LEU A 49 -2.71 -4.72 -9.02
N GLN A 50 -2.05 -4.92 -10.16
CA GLN A 50 -2.24 -4.04 -11.32
C GLN A 50 -3.67 -4.12 -11.87
N SER A 51 -4.26 -5.31 -11.89
CA SER A 51 -5.66 -5.52 -12.30
C SER A 51 -6.66 -4.91 -11.31
N ALA A 52 -6.38 -4.99 -10.01
CA ALA A 52 -7.24 -4.42 -8.96
C ALA A 52 -7.21 -2.88 -8.90
N LEU A 53 -6.19 -2.24 -9.49
CA LEU A 53 -6.00 -0.79 -9.46
C LEU A 53 -6.12 -0.18 -10.88
N PRO A 54 -7.34 0.01 -11.43
CA PRO A 54 -7.53 0.60 -12.76
C PRO A 54 -6.79 1.93 -12.94
N GLY A 55 -6.00 2.02 -14.01
CA GLY A 55 -5.26 3.23 -14.36
C GLY A 55 -3.89 3.37 -13.69
N VAL A 56 -3.46 2.42 -12.85
CA VAL A 56 -2.07 2.39 -12.37
C VAL A 56 -1.14 1.92 -13.49
N THR A 57 -0.06 2.66 -13.72
CA THR A 57 1.00 2.21 -14.64
C THR A 57 1.92 1.22 -13.93
N ALA A 58 2.54 0.29 -14.67
CA ALA A 58 3.49 -0.65 -14.09
C ALA A 58 4.66 0.05 -13.38
N GLN A 59 5.13 1.17 -13.94
CA GLN A 59 6.16 2.00 -13.32
C GLN A 59 5.67 2.60 -11.99
N ALA A 60 4.46 3.17 -11.96
CA ALA A 60 3.90 3.73 -10.74
C ALA A 60 3.74 2.65 -9.67
N LEU A 61 3.13 1.52 -10.00
CA LEU A 61 2.94 0.41 -9.05
C LEU A 61 4.28 -0.10 -8.49
N THR A 62 5.29 -0.25 -9.35
CA THR A 62 6.65 -0.63 -8.94
C THR A 62 7.23 0.37 -7.93
N VAL A 63 7.16 1.67 -8.23
CA VAL A 63 7.67 2.72 -7.33
C VAL A 63 6.97 2.67 -5.98
N GLN A 64 5.64 2.54 -5.96
CA GLN A 64 4.86 2.53 -4.71
C GLN A 64 5.13 1.27 -3.87
N LEU A 65 5.22 0.09 -4.50
CA LEU A 65 5.58 -1.15 -3.80
C LEU A 65 6.99 -1.08 -3.21
N ARG A 66 7.96 -0.54 -3.96
CA ARG A 66 9.33 -0.36 -3.44
C ARG A 66 9.42 0.65 -2.31
N GLN A 67 8.60 1.72 -2.34
CA GLN A 67 8.49 2.65 -1.22
C GLN A 67 7.92 1.96 0.02
N LEU A 68 6.84 1.19 -0.11
CA LEU A 68 6.25 0.44 1.00
C LEU A 68 7.17 -0.66 1.55
N GLU A 69 8.01 -1.24 0.68
CA GLU A 69 9.07 -2.18 1.08
C GLU A 69 10.18 -1.47 1.86
N ALA A 70 10.64 -0.30 1.39
CA ALA A 70 11.60 0.54 2.11
C ALA A 70 11.06 1.05 3.46
N ASP A 71 9.76 1.35 3.54
CA ASP A 71 9.06 1.72 4.77
C ASP A 71 8.85 0.51 5.72
N GLY A 72 9.20 -0.72 5.31
CA GLY A 72 9.09 -1.93 6.12
C GLY A 72 7.66 -2.47 6.29
N VAL A 73 6.72 -2.01 5.46
CA VAL A 73 5.29 -2.38 5.53
C VAL A 73 4.95 -3.54 4.61
N VAL A 74 5.63 -3.62 3.46
CA VAL A 74 5.40 -4.66 2.45
C VAL A 74 6.65 -5.52 2.29
N VAL A 75 6.48 -6.82 2.17
CA VAL A 75 7.55 -7.76 1.81
C VAL A 75 7.37 -8.25 0.38
N ARG A 76 8.47 -8.32 -0.37
CA ARG A 76 8.53 -8.90 -1.71
C ARG A 76 9.21 -10.26 -1.64
N THR A 77 8.47 -11.32 -1.92
CA THR A 77 9.00 -12.70 -1.91
C THR A 77 9.19 -13.20 -3.34
N VAL A 78 10.37 -13.74 -3.63
CA VAL A 78 10.69 -14.39 -4.90
C VAL A 78 10.70 -15.90 -4.70
N TYR A 79 9.88 -16.61 -5.47
CA TYR A 79 9.84 -18.07 -5.46
C TYR A 79 10.58 -18.59 -6.69
N PRO A 80 11.76 -19.24 -6.53
CA PRO A 80 12.55 -19.79 -7.61
C PRO A 80 11.99 -21.15 -8.06
N GLU A 81 10.78 -21.14 -8.60
CA GLU A 81 10.14 -22.30 -9.24
C GLU A 81 10.37 -22.27 -10.76
N MET A 82 9.89 -23.28 -11.50
CA MET A 82 10.06 -23.34 -12.97
C MET A 82 9.53 -22.10 -13.70
N SER A 83 8.45 -21.49 -13.21
CA SER A 83 8.10 -20.11 -13.51
C SER A 83 8.42 -19.26 -12.28
N VAL A 84 9.51 -18.50 -12.32
CA VAL A 84 9.84 -17.57 -11.23
C VAL A 84 8.63 -16.66 -11.00
N ARG A 85 8.04 -16.75 -9.80
CA ARG A 85 6.94 -15.89 -9.39
C ARG A 85 7.37 -14.94 -8.29
N VAL A 86 6.78 -13.75 -8.30
CA VAL A 86 7.02 -12.71 -7.31
C VAL A 86 5.69 -12.36 -6.68
N GLU A 87 5.67 -12.39 -5.36
CA GLU A 87 4.50 -12.05 -4.56
C GLU A 87 4.82 -10.92 -3.60
N TYR A 88 3.78 -10.19 -3.24
CA TYR A 88 3.82 -9.09 -2.30
C TYR A 88 2.83 -9.39 -1.19
N GLY A 89 3.24 -9.16 0.05
CA GLY A 89 2.40 -9.29 1.24
C GLY A 89 2.73 -8.21 2.24
N LEU A 90 1.89 -8.04 3.25
CA LEU A 90 2.23 -7.21 4.40
C LEU A 90 3.32 -7.89 5.22
N THR A 91 4.23 -7.11 5.81
CA THR A 91 5.12 -7.59 6.87
C THR A 91 4.32 -7.83 8.16
N GLU A 92 4.94 -8.43 9.17
CA GLU A 92 4.35 -8.50 10.51
C GLU A 92 3.97 -7.11 11.04
N HIS A 93 4.84 -6.12 10.85
CA HIS A 93 4.54 -4.73 11.19
C HIS A 93 3.42 -4.15 10.31
N GLY A 94 3.42 -4.43 9.00
CA GLY A 94 2.37 -4.01 8.08
C GLY A 94 1.00 -4.57 8.45
N HIS A 95 0.92 -5.78 9.01
CA HIS A 95 -0.33 -6.33 9.51
C HIS A 95 -0.92 -5.53 10.68
N ALA A 96 -0.10 -4.82 11.47
CA ALA A 96 -0.61 -3.92 12.52
C ALA A 96 -1.42 -2.73 11.93
N LEU A 97 -1.25 -2.39 10.64
CA LEU A 97 -2.09 -1.41 9.96
C LEU A 97 -3.48 -1.94 9.59
N SER A 98 -3.72 -3.25 9.66
CA SER A 98 -5.00 -3.86 9.28
C SER A 98 -6.18 -3.24 10.01
N GLY A 99 -6.10 -3.11 11.33
CA GLY A 99 -7.19 -2.48 12.11
C GLY A 99 -7.40 -1.00 11.78
N VAL A 100 -6.37 -0.30 11.32
CA VAL A 100 -6.50 1.08 10.82
C VAL A 100 -7.20 1.09 9.46
N MET A 101 -6.91 0.11 8.59
CA MET A 101 -7.59 -0.04 7.30
C MET A 101 -9.08 -0.31 7.47
N ASP A 102 -9.45 -1.19 8.42
CA ASP A 102 -10.86 -1.47 8.75
C ASP A 102 -11.58 -0.19 9.21
N GLN A 103 -10.97 0.57 10.13
CA GLN A 103 -11.53 1.84 10.60
C GLN A 103 -11.65 2.89 9.48
N LEU A 104 -10.69 2.93 8.56
CA LEU A 104 -10.73 3.81 7.39
C LEU A 104 -11.83 3.39 6.42
N GLN A 105 -12.07 2.09 6.24
CA GLN A 105 -13.18 1.58 5.43
C GLN A 105 -14.51 2.06 6.02
N ASP A 106 -14.76 1.78 7.31
CA ASP A 106 -16.01 2.15 7.98
C ASP A 106 -16.28 3.67 7.87
N TRP A 107 -15.25 4.47 8.14
CA TRP A 107 -15.36 5.92 8.02
C TRP A 107 -15.57 6.37 6.56
N GLY A 108 -14.87 5.76 5.62
CA GLY A 108 -14.96 6.06 4.19
C GLY A 108 -16.35 5.77 3.63
N GLU A 109 -16.95 4.64 4.00
CA GLU A 109 -18.33 4.29 3.64
C GLU A 109 -19.33 5.33 4.19
N ALA A 110 -19.20 5.70 5.46
CA ALA A 110 -20.03 6.74 6.07
C ALA A 110 -19.86 8.10 5.38
N TYR A 111 -18.63 8.45 4.99
CA TYR A 111 -18.31 9.68 4.29
C TYR A 111 -18.92 9.73 2.88
N LEU A 112 -18.77 8.67 2.09
CA LEU A 112 -19.34 8.57 0.74
C LEU A 112 -20.88 8.62 0.78
N LYS A 113 -21.48 7.93 1.75
CA LYS A 113 -22.93 7.98 2.00
C LYS A 113 -23.39 9.40 2.30
N ARG A 114 -22.65 10.15 3.12
CA ARG A 114 -22.94 11.56 3.41
C ARG A 114 -22.87 12.45 2.18
N GLN A 115 -22.00 12.14 1.21
CA GLN A 115 -21.87 12.91 -0.03
C GLN A 115 -22.88 12.51 -1.11
N GLY A 116 -23.76 11.53 -0.86
CA GLY A 116 -24.71 11.03 -1.86
C GLY A 116 -24.06 10.18 -2.96
N ALA A 117 -22.78 9.84 -2.81
CA ALA A 117 -22.05 8.96 -3.71
C ALA A 117 -22.33 7.49 -3.33
N VAL A 118 -23.56 7.03 -3.57
CA VAL A 118 -23.84 5.59 -3.52
C VAL A 118 -23.56 5.03 -4.91
N THR A 119 -22.33 4.57 -5.13
CA THR A 119 -22.03 3.71 -6.28
C THR A 119 -22.64 2.34 -5.97
N LYS A 120 -23.72 2.00 -6.68
CA LYS A 120 -24.16 0.62 -6.84
C LYS A 120 -22.95 -0.22 -7.27
N LEU A 121 -22.54 -1.17 -6.43
CA LEU A 121 -21.82 -2.35 -6.89
C LEU A 121 -22.82 -3.31 -7.55
#